data_AF-A0A974VMK7-F1
#
_entry.id   AF-A0A974VMK7-F1
#
_cell.length_a   1.000
_cell.length_b   1.000
_cell.length_c   1.000
_cell.angle_alpha   90.00
_cell.angle_beta   90.00
_cell.angle_gamma   90.00
#
_symmetry.space_group_name_H-M   'P 1'
#
loop_
_entity.id
_entity.type
_entity.pdbx_description
1 polymer ?
#
loop_
_entity_poly.entity_id
_entity_poly.type
_entity_poly.pdbx_seq_one_letter_code
_entity_poly.pdbx_strand_id
1 'polypeptide(L)'
;MLKNSKLGSLSPFSDGERIEDLSKVNFLYAPNGSGKTSISNLLKSNNNNIEWENDEILSTQIFNRDYLRKAFTSPEGEPGIFRLGEDVESIGEEIKLLEKIFMD
;
A
#
# COMPACT_ATOMS: atom_id res chain seq x y z
N MET A 1 5.57 13.35 -11.98
CA MET A 1 4.56 12.27 -12.11
C MET A 1 5.25 10.93 -12.26
N LEU A 2 4.58 9.79 -12.01
CA LEU A 2 5.12 8.48 -12.39
C LEU A 2 5.24 8.43 -13.92
N LYS A 3 6.43 8.16 -14.46
CA LYS A 3 6.70 8.15 -15.91
C LYS A 3 6.69 6.75 -16.47
N ASN A 4 7.48 5.85 -15.89
CA ASN A 4 7.51 4.45 -16.26
C ASN A 4 7.90 3.56 -15.08
N SER A 5 7.71 2.25 -15.24
CA SER A 5 8.07 1.25 -14.24
C SER A 5 8.58 -0.03 -14.89
N LYS A 6 9.70 -0.55 -14.42
CA LYS A 6 10.27 -1.86 -14.81
C LYS A 6 9.62 -2.97 -13.99
N LEU A 7 9.07 -3.98 -14.67
CA LEU A 7 8.38 -5.10 -14.02
C LEU A 7 9.20 -6.38 -13.99
N GLY A 8 10.16 -6.55 -14.91
CA GLY A 8 10.78 -7.85 -15.20
C GLY A 8 11.55 -8.57 -14.08
N SER A 9 11.65 -8.00 -12.89
CA SER A 9 12.17 -8.69 -11.70
C SER A 9 11.08 -9.24 -10.77
N LEU A 10 9.81 -9.10 -11.13
CA LEU A 10 8.65 -9.47 -10.31
C LEU A 10 7.79 -10.51 -11.01
N SER A 11 7.50 -11.62 -10.33
CA SER A 11 6.46 -12.54 -10.78
C SER A 11 5.09 -11.83 -10.84
N PRO A 12 4.28 -12.03 -11.89
CA PRO A 12 4.42 -12.98 -13.01
C PRO A 12 5.04 -12.39 -14.29
N PHE A 13 5.70 -11.24 -14.20
CA PHE A 13 6.22 -10.50 -15.35
C PHE A 13 7.55 -11.09 -15.83
N SER A 14 7.74 -11.10 -17.16
CA SER A 14 8.98 -11.56 -17.80
C SER A 14 10.03 -10.45 -17.80
N ASP A 15 11.30 -10.83 -17.92
CA ASP A 15 12.40 -9.89 -18.06
C ASP A 15 12.15 -8.87 -19.20
N GLY A 16 12.37 -7.59 -18.90
CA GLY A 16 12.18 -6.49 -19.85
C GLY A 16 10.76 -5.93 -19.92
N GLU A 17 9.77 -6.54 -19.27
CA GLU A 17 8.41 -5.98 -19.22
C GLU A 17 8.38 -4.66 -18.45
N ARG A 18 7.58 -3.71 -18.96
CA ARG A 18 7.49 -2.34 -18.46
C ARG A 18 6.06 -1.80 -18.54
N ILE A 19 5.78 -0.83 -17.68
CA ILE A 19 4.63 0.07 -17.80
C ILE A 19 5.19 1.40 -18.29
N GLU A 20 4.77 1.82 -19.48
CA GLU A 20 5.22 3.03 -20.16
C GLU A 20 4.01 3.88 -20.57
N ASP A 21 4.27 5.08 -21.09
CA ASP A 21 3.25 6.01 -21.62
C ASP A 21 2.10 6.32 -20.64
N LEU A 22 2.45 6.46 -19.36
CA LEU A 22 1.50 6.79 -18.31
C LEU A 22 0.97 8.21 -18.46
N SER A 23 -0.34 8.34 -18.37
CA SER A 23 -1.03 9.62 -18.24
C SER A 23 -1.19 10.00 -16.75
N LYS A 24 -1.84 11.13 -16.49
CA LYS A 24 -2.17 11.53 -15.11
C LYS A 24 -3.12 10.53 -14.42
N VAL A 25 -3.97 9.83 -15.17
CA VAL A 25 -4.95 8.86 -14.64
C VAL A 25 -4.95 7.62 -15.53
N ASN A 26 -4.52 6.49 -14.98
CA ASN A 26 -4.39 5.24 -15.73
C ASN A 26 -5.30 4.17 -15.16
N PHE A 27 -5.89 3.36 -16.04
CA PHE A 27 -6.73 2.23 -15.67
C PHE A 27 -6.10 0.96 -16.21
N LEU A 28 -5.72 0.05 -15.31
CA LEU A 28 -5.15 -1.25 -15.67
C LEU A 28 -6.17 -2.36 -15.36
N TYR A 29 -6.56 -3.10 -16.39
CA TYR A 29 -7.49 -4.22 -16.29
C TYR A 29 -6.78 -5.52 -16.67
N ALA A 30 -6.93 -6.55 -15.84
CA ALA A 30 -6.37 -7.86 -16.11
C ALA A 30 -7.11 -8.95 -15.31
N PRO A 31 -7.07 -10.22 -15.74
CA PRO A 31 -7.58 -11.36 -14.99
C PRO A 31 -6.96 -11.54 -13.58
N ASN A 32 -7.51 -12.45 -12.80
CA ASN A 32 -6.93 -12.85 -11.52
C ASN A 32 -5.61 -13.59 -11.75
N GLY A 33 -4.61 -13.31 -10.90
CA GLY A 33 -3.27 -13.89 -11.05
C GLY A 33 -2.33 -13.15 -12.01
N SER A 34 -2.81 -12.14 -12.76
CA SER A 34 -2.01 -11.41 -13.76
C SER A 34 -1.01 -10.38 -13.19
N GLY A 35 -0.73 -10.39 -11.89
CA GLY A 35 0.28 -9.50 -11.29
C GLY A 35 -0.20 -8.11 -10.86
N LYS A 36 -1.50 -7.80 -10.86
CA LYS A 36 -2.03 -6.50 -10.39
C LYS A 36 -1.53 -6.12 -8.99
N THR A 37 -1.58 -7.08 -8.05
CA THR A 37 -1.05 -6.89 -6.69
C THR A 37 0.46 -6.69 -6.71
N SER A 38 1.20 -7.43 -7.54
CA SER A 38 2.64 -7.28 -7.71
C SER A 38 3.01 -5.86 -8.16
N ILE A 39 2.26 -5.27 -9.09
CA ILE A 39 2.45 -3.87 -9.52
C ILE A 39 2.23 -2.91 -8.34
N SER A 40 1.12 -3.05 -7.60
CA SER A 40 0.88 -2.17 -6.43
C SER A 40 1.97 -2.31 -5.38
N ASN A 41 2.54 -3.50 -5.18
CA ASN A 41 3.61 -3.73 -4.22
C ASN A 41 4.96 -3.18 -4.71
N LEU A 42 5.22 -3.22 -6.01
CA LEU A 42 6.40 -2.58 -6.61
C LEU A 42 6.42 -1.08 -6.29
N LEU A 43 5.28 -0.41 -6.49
CA LEU A 43 5.09 1.03 -6.25
C LEU A 43 5.30 1.42 -4.78
N LYS A 44 5.23 0.45 -3.85
CA LYS A 44 5.43 0.68 -2.42
C LYS A 44 6.89 0.84 -2.05
N SER A 45 7.76 0.14 -2.76
CA SER A 45 9.21 0.23 -2.55
C SER A 45 9.76 1.36 -3.39
N ASN A 46 10.39 2.33 -2.73
CA ASN A 46 11.15 3.37 -3.41
C ASN A 46 12.43 2.74 -3.98
N ASN A 47 12.34 2.20 -5.19
CA ASN A 47 13.36 1.37 -5.80
C ASN A 47 13.75 1.90 -7.18
N ASN A 48 14.85 1.36 -7.72
CA ASN A 48 15.40 1.76 -9.01
C ASN A 48 14.58 1.27 -10.22
N ASN A 49 13.43 0.62 -9.97
CA ASN A 49 12.53 0.15 -11.02
C ASN A 49 11.45 1.18 -11.36
N ILE A 50 11.34 2.29 -10.61
CA ILE A 50 10.36 3.33 -10.81
C ILE A 50 11.06 4.58 -11.31
N GLU A 51 10.63 5.11 -12.46
CA GLU A 51 11.15 6.37 -12.99
C GLU A 51 10.07 7.45 -12.82
N TRP A 52 10.43 8.52 -12.10
CA TRP A 52 9.60 9.69 -11.90
C TRP A 52 10.00 10.79 -12.89
N GLU A 53 9.04 11.60 -13.32
CA GLU A 53 9.35 12.84 -14.05
C GLU A 53 10.24 13.75 -13.22
N ASN A 54 11.20 14.40 -13.87
CA ASN A 54 12.19 15.30 -13.26
C ASN A 54 13.05 14.63 -12.18
N ASP A 55 13.11 13.30 -12.14
CA ASP A 55 13.83 12.52 -11.12
C ASP A 55 13.39 12.85 -9.68
N GLU A 56 12.17 13.41 -9.51
CA GLU A 56 11.61 13.79 -8.23
C GLU A 56 10.72 12.66 -7.68
N ILE A 57 11.20 12.00 -6.63
CA ILE A 57 10.45 10.95 -5.95
C ILE A 57 9.32 11.58 -5.15
N LEU A 58 8.08 11.20 -5.48
CA LEU A 58 6.89 11.66 -4.78
C LEU A 58 6.44 10.66 -3.71
N SER A 59 5.83 11.17 -2.64
CA SER A 59 5.11 10.34 -1.68
C SER A 59 4.01 9.56 -2.40
N THR A 60 4.07 8.23 -2.32
CA THR A 60 3.17 7.32 -3.03
C THR A 60 2.19 6.69 -2.06
N GLN A 61 0.89 6.90 -2.31
CA GLN A 61 -0.20 6.32 -1.52
C GLN A 61 -0.76 5.09 -2.24
N ILE A 62 -0.83 3.95 -1.54
CA ILE A 62 -1.15 2.65 -2.16
C ILE A 62 -2.31 1.99 -1.44
N PHE A 63 -3.49 2.10 -2.04
CA PHE A 63 -4.74 1.57 -1.51
C PHE A 63 -4.98 0.12 -1.96
N ASN A 64 -4.07 -0.79 -1.61
CA ASN A 64 -4.22 -2.21 -1.91
C ASN A 64 -4.80 -3.00 -0.72
N ARG A 65 -4.92 -4.34 -0.85
CA ARG A 65 -5.46 -5.20 0.22
C ARG A 65 -4.65 -5.13 1.52
N ASP A 66 -3.34 -4.94 1.44
CA ASP A 66 -2.51 -4.87 2.64
C ASP A 66 -2.71 -3.54 3.37
N TYR A 67 -2.92 -2.44 2.63
CA TYR A 67 -3.39 -1.18 3.22
C TYR A 67 -4.72 -1.39 3.94
N LEU A 68 -5.72 -2.00 3.29
CA LEU A 68 -7.02 -2.23 3.91
C LEU A 68 -6.92 -3.07 5.19
N ARG A 69 -6.07 -4.09 5.23
CA ARG A 69 -5.86 -4.93 6.43
C ARG A 69 -5.28 -4.16 7.61
N LYS A 70 -4.42 -3.17 7.34
CA LYS A 70 -3.85 -2.31 8.38
C LYS A 70 -4.80 -1.21 8.79
N ALA A 71 -5.45 -0.60 7.81
CA ALA A 71 -6.33 0.53 8.01
C ALA A 71 -7.65 0.14 8.66
N PHE A 72 -8.12 -1.11 8.49
CA PHE A 72 -9.34 -1.59 9.12
C PHE A 72 -9.03 -2.49 10.30
N THR A 73 -9.35 -2.01 11.50
CA THR A 73 -9.18 -2.76 12.75
C THR A 73 -10.52 -2.95 13.43
N SER A 74 -10.68 -4.07 14.13
CA SER A 74 -11.85 -4.38 14.96
C SER A 74 -11.35 -4.55 16.39
N PRO A 75 -11.52 -3.53 17.25
CA PRO A 75 -11.02 -3.58 18.62
C PRO A 75 -11.67 -4.73 19.39
N GLU A 76 -10.85 -5.52 20.08
CA GLU A 76 -11.37 -6.52 21.02
C GLU A 76 -12.22 -5.84 22.09
N GLY A 77 -13.42 -6.37 22.34
CA GLY A 77 -14.38 -5.84 23.31
C GLY A 77 -15.40 -4.85 22.74
N GLU A 78 -15.27 -4.44 21.48
CA GLU A 78 -16.20 -3.52 20.81
C GLU A 78 -16.88 -4.17 19.59
N PRO A 79 -17.71 -5.21 19.79
CA PRO A 79 -18.36 -5.91 18.68
C PRO A 79 -19.23 -4.96 17.85
N GLY A 80 -18.98 -4.91 16.54
CA GLY A 80 -19.69 -4.04 15.61
C GLY A 80 -19.04 -2.68 15.36
N ILE A 81 -17.94 -2.35 16.06
CA ILE A 81 -17.16 -1.13 15.81
C ILE A 81 -15.96 -1.48 14.94
N PHE A 82 -15.81 -0.75 13.83
CA PHE A 82 -14.63 -0.79 12.98
C PHE A 82 -13.95 0.56 13.04
N ARG A 83 -12.63 0.56 13.19
CA ARG A 83 -11.83 1.78 13.17
C ARG A 83 -11.04 1.87 11.88
N LEU A 84 -10.83 3.10 11.41
CA LEU A 84 -10.18 3.39 10.14
C LEU A 84 -8.91 4.22 10.35
N GLY A 85 -7.77 3.69 9.90
CA GLY A 85 -6.45 4.33 9.93
C GLY A 85 -5.35 3.33 10.25
N GLU A 86 -4.15 3.53 9.70
CA GLU A 86 -3.03 2.57 9.86
C GLU A 86 -2.51 2.49 11.31
N ASP A 87 -2.62 3.58 12.07
CA ASP A 87 -2.09 3.68 13.44
C ASP A 87 -3.16 3.42 14.51
N VAL A 88 -4.38 3.03 14.12
CA VAL A 88 -5.48 2.97 15.10
C VAL A 88 -5.34 1.79 16.06
N GLU A 89 -4.66 0.73 15.65
CA GLU A 89 -4.32 -0.40 16.53
C GLU A 89 -3.34 0.03 17.62
N SER A 90 -2.22 0.65 17.23
CA SER A 90 -1.18 1.10 18.18
C SER A 90 -1.69 2.18 19.14
N ILE A 91 -2.49 3.13 18.63
CA ILE A 91 -3.16 4.12 19.47
C ILE A 91 -4.10 3.42 20.48
N GLY A 92 -4.82 2.39 20.04
CA GLY A 92 -5.69 1.60 20.90
C GLY A 92 -4.94 0.86 22.02
N GLU A 93 -3.77 0.29 21.70
CA GLU A 93 -2.89 -0.35 22.68
C GLU A 93 -2.32 0.66 23.70
N GLU A 94 -1.93 1.85 23.23
CA GLU A 94 -1.42 2.92 24.08
C GLU A 94 -2.50 3.42 25.07
N ILE A 95 -3.75 3.59 24.61
CA ILE A 95 -4.88 3.93 25.47
C ILE A 95 -5.07 2.86 26.57
N LYS A 96 -5.08 1.57 26.20
CA LYS A 96 -5.23 0.47 27.17
C LYS A 96 -4.11 0.45 28.20
N LEU A 97 -2.86 0.71 27.77
CA LEU A 97 -1.71 0.77 28.66
C LEU A 97 -1.84 1.93 29.66
N LEU A 98 -2.24 3.12 29.18
CA LEU A 98 -2.46 4.29 30.03
C LEU A 98 -3.58 4.06 31.04
N GLU A 99 -4.72 3.50 30.61
CA GLU A 99 -5.83 3.16 31.51
C GLU A 99 -5.37 2.24 32.66
N LYS A 100 -4.54 1.24 32.37
CA LYS A 100 -3.99 0.34 33.38
C LYS A 100 -3.07 1.06 34.37
N ILE A 101 -2.19 1.96 33.89
CA ILE A 101 -1.29 2.75 34.74
C ILE A 101 -2.08 3.69 35.68
N PHE A 102 -3.19 4.26 35.21
CA PHE A 102 -4.00 5.18 36.01
C PHE A 102 -4.96 4.48 37.00
N MET A 103 -5.22 3.18 36.82
CA MET A 103 -6.12 2.40 37.69
C MET A 103 -5.40 1.57 38.77
N ASP A 104 -4.08 1.42 38.69
CA ASP A 104 -3.21 0.85 39.74
C ASP A 104 -2.67 1.95 40.68
#